data_AF-S5M1H6-F1
#
_entry.id   AF-S5M1H6-F1
#
_cell.length_a   1.000
_cell.length_b   1.000
_cell.length_c   1.000
_cell.angle_alpha   90.00
_cell.angle_beta   90.00
_cell.angle_gamma   90.00
#
_symmetry.space_group_name_H-M   'P 1'
#
loop_
_entity.id
_entity.type
_entity.pdbx_description
1 polymer ?
#
loop_
_entity_poly.entity_id
_entity_poly.type
_entity_poly.pdbx_seq_one_letter_code
_entity_poly.pdbx_strand_id
1 'polypeptide(L)'
;MLLAGLSTGTFYTLLGFGILGLLIGIFSTIFFINFKRAKKVEKDTFRVITTKFKIFRFWQYYGIFILAVVGYLMALVFLGICLGEVI
;
A
#
# COMPACT_ATOMS: atom_id res chain seq x y z
N MET A 1 27.41 5.24 -20.16
CA MET A 1 27.82 5.31 -18.75
C MET A 1 26.57 5.46 -17.90
N LEU A 2 25.85 4.38 -17.59
CA LEU A 2 24.62 4.45 -16.78
C LEU A 2 24.37 3.17 -15.97
N LEU A 3 25.42 2.37 -15.76
CA LEU A 3 25.36 1.16 -14.95
C LEU A 3 26.65 1.10 -14.12
N ALA A 4 26.71 1.97 -13.10
CA ALA A 4 27.61 1.73 -11.98
C ALA A 4 26.99 0.56 -11.23
N GLY A 5 27.45 -0.67 -11.52
CA GLY A 5 26.84 -1.90 -11.03
C GLY A 5 26.57 -1.78 -9.54
N LEU A 6 25.30 -1.99 -9.16
CA LEU A 6 24.89 -1.87 -7.78
C LEU A 6 25.72 -2.83 -6.91
N SER A 7 26.18 -2.35 -5.75
CA SER A 7 26.78 -3.27 -4.79
C SER A 7 25.77 -4.36 -4.43
N THR A 8 26.21 -5.60 -4.30
CA THR A 8 25.33 -6.73 -3.98
C THR A 8 24.48 -6.47 -2.74
N GLY A 9 25.05 -5.79 -1.73
CA GLY A 9 24.30 -5.35 -0.55
C GLY A 9 23.18 -4.36 -0.86
N THR A 10 23.42 -3.39 -1.74
CA THR A 10 22.41 -2.41 -2.18
C THR A 10 21.32 -3.08 -3.03
N PHE A 11 21.67 -4.08 -3.84
CA PHE A 11 20.71 -4.80 -4.67
C PHE A 11 19.70 -5.56 -3.81
N TYR A 12 20.17 -6.35 -2.85
CA TYR A 12 19.28 -7.12 -1.98
C TYR A 12 18.43 -6.23 -1.07
N THR A 13 18.94 -5.07 -0.63
CA THR A 13 18.14 -4.15 0.17
C THR A 13 17.01 -3.52 -0.64
N LEU A 14 17.28 -3.04 -1.86
CA LEU A 14 16.26 -2.50 -2.76
C LEU A 14 15.22 -3.56 -3.15
N LEU A 15 15.67 -4.78 -3.46
CA LEU A 15 14.79 -5.89 -3.76
C LEU A 15 13.89 -6.23 -2.57
N GLY A 16 14.45 -6.25 -1.36
CA GLY A 16 13.70 -6.41 -0.11
C GLY A 16 12.65 -5.32 0.10
N PHE A 17 13.02 -4.05 -0.07
CA PHE A 17 12.07 -2.93 0.05
C PHE A 17 10.98 -2.96 -1.03
N GLY A 18 11.29 -3.41 -2.25
CA GLY A 18 10.32 -3.59 -3.32
C GLY A 18 9.28 -4.66 -2.97
N ILE A 19 9.73 -5.83 -2.48
CA ILE A 19 8.84 -6.92 -2.05
C ILE A 19 8.00 -6.49 -0.84
N LEU A 20 8.61 -5.84 0.16
CA LEU A 20 7.90 -5.33 1.33
C LEU A 20 6.86 -4.26 0.93
N GLY A 21 7.19 -3.36 0.01
CA GLY A 21 6.25 -2.38 -0.54
C GLY A 21 5.05 -3.04 -1.20
N LEU A 22 5.28 -4.13 -1.94
CA LEU A 22 4.23 -4.90 -2.60
C LEU A 22 3.31 -5.58 -1.58
N LEU A 23 3.88 -6.19 -0.55
CA LEU A 23 3.12 -6.80 0.55
C LEU A 23 2.27 -5.76 1.29
N ILE A 24 2.84 -4.59 1.61
CA ILE A 24 2.12 -3.48 2.25
C ILE A 24 0.96 -3.01 1.36
N GLY A 25 1.20 -2.87 0.06
CA GLY A 25 0.17 -2.51 -0.92
C GLY A 25 -1.00 -3.49 -0.92
N ILE A 26 -0.70 -4.79 -0.99
CA ILE A 26 -1.70 -5.86 -0.98
C ILE A 26 -2.49 -5.88 0.34
N PHE A 27 -1.80 -5.90 1.49
CA PHE A 27 -2.47 -5.93 2.79
C PHE A 27 -3.36 -4.71 3.02
N SER A 28 -2.89 -3.52 2.62
CA SER A 28 -3.67 -2.29 2.70
C SER A 28 -4.92 -2.36 1.81
N THR A 29 -4.80 -2.95 0.62
CA THR A 29 -5.93 -3.15 -0.30
C THR A 29 -6.96 -4.12 0.27
N ILE A 30 -6.53 -5.25 0.82
CA ILE A 30 -7.41 -6.23 1.47
C ILE A 30 -8.15 -5.59 2.64
N PHE A 31 -7.42 -4.88 3.50
CA PHE A 31 -8.00 -4.16 4.63
C PHE A 31 -9.05 -3.14 4.18
N PHE A 32 -8.74 -2.37 3.13
CA PHE A 32 -9.64 -1.39 2.56
C PHE A 32 -10.93 -2.01 2.01
N ILE A 33 -10.84 -3.13 1.29
CA ILE A 33 -12.00 -3.86 0.77
C ILE A 33 -12.89 -4.34 1.92
N ASN A 34 -12.30 -4.94 2.95
CA ASN A 34 -13.03 -5.41 4.13
C ASN A 34 -13.70 -4.26 4.89
N PHE A 35 -13.00 -3.15 5.06
CA PHE A 35 -13.55 -1.95 5.69
C PHE A 35 -14.71 -1.35 4.89
N LYS A 36 -14.60 -1.33 3.55
CA LYS A 36 -15.68 -0.87 2.66
C LYS A 36 -16.91 -1.79 2.75
N ARG A 37 -16.71 -3.11 2.83
CA ARG A 37 -17.79 -4.09 3.02
C ARG A 37 -18.48 -3.90 4.38
N ALA A 38 -17.72 -3.77 5.47
CA ALA A 38 -18.27 -3.52 6.79
C ALA A 38 -19.12 -2.23 6.83
N LYS A 39 -18.64 -1.16 6.19
CA LYS A 39 -19.37 0.11 6.11
C LYS A 39 -20.67 0.00 5.29
N LYS A 40 -20.73 -0.88 4.29
CA LYS A 40 -21.96 -1.14 3.53
C LYS A 40 -23.01 -1.82 4.43
N VAL A 41 -22.61 -2.86 5.16
CA VAL A 41 -23.48 -3.57 6.11
C VAL A 41 -24.00 -2.63 7.20
N GLU A 42 -23.16 -1.73 7.72
CA GLU A 42 -23.60 -0.73 8.71
C GLU A 42 -24.67 0.22 8.19
N LYS A 43 -24.57 0.65 6.91
CA LYS A 43 -25.57 1.52 6.28
C LYS A 43 -26.92 0.81 6.12
N ASP A 44 -26.87 -0.47 5.76
CA ASP A 44 -28.07 -1.28 5.54
C ASP A 44 -28.80 -1.59 6.87
N THR A 45 -28.11 -1.46 8.01
CA THR A 45 -28.65 -1.83 9.34
C THR A 45 -29.27 -0.66 10.13
N PHE A 46 -29.41 0.56 9.57
CA PHE A 46 -29.99 1.75 10.25
C PHE A 46 -29.48 2.01 11.69
N ARG A 47 -28.28 1.54 12.04
CA ARG A 47 -27.68 1.86 13.34
C ARG A 47 -27.30 3.34 13.36
N VAL A 48 -27.81 4.07 14.34
CA VAL A 48 -27.54 5.51 14.53
C VAL A 48 -26.09 5.68 15.00
N ILE A 49 -25.15 5.80 14.05
CA ILE A 49 -23.73 6.06 14.35
C ILE A 49 -23.57 7.56 14.63
N THR A 50 -23.03 7.90 15.80
CA THR A 50 -22.79 9.29 16.23
C THR A 50 -21.81 10.01 15.29
N THR A 51 -22.15 11.25 14.90
CA THR A 51 -21.53 12.00 13.80
C THR A 51 -20.02 12.21 13.93
N LYS A 52 -19.47 12.27 15.15
CA LYS A 52 -18.03 12.48 15.40
C LYS A 52 -17.16 11.31 14.91
N PHE A 53 -17.63 10.06 15.01
CA PHE A 53 -16.89 8.90 14.51
C PHE A 53 -16.85 8.83 12.97
N LYS A 54 -17.76 9.54 12.29
CA LYS A 54 -17.91 9.51 10.83
C LYS A 54 -16.79 10.26 10.11
N ILE A 55 -16.32 11.37 10.67
CA ILE A 55 -15.23 12.21 10.12
C ILE A 55 -13.87 11.52 10.34
N PHE A 56 -13.62 10.97 11.52
CA PHE A 56 -12.38 10.23 11.79
C PHE A 56 -12.22 9.00 10.88
N ARG A 57 -13.29 8.21 10.69
CA ARG A 57 -13.30 7.08 9.74
C ARG A 57 -13.16 7.50 8.27
N PHE A 58 -13.48 8.74 7.92
CA PHE A 58 -13.29 9.25 6.57
C PHE A 58 -11.81 9.49 6.29
N TRP A 59 -11.09 10.15 7.20
CA TRP A 59 -9.64 10.34 7.06
C TRP A 59 -8.85 9.03 7.08
N GLN A 60 -9.29 8.05 7.88
CA GLN A 60 -8.71 6.70 7.86
C GLN A 60 -8.82 6.03 6.48
N TYR A 61 -9.94 6.25 5.76
CA TYR A 61 -10.13 5.70 4.42
C TYR A 61 -9.11 6.25 3.42
N TYR A 62 -8.86 7.57 3.42
CA TYR A 62 -7.83 8.16 2.55
C TYR A 62 -6.43 7.73 2.97
N GLY A 63 -6.16 7.62 4.27
CA GLY A 63 -4.88 7.14 4.78
C GLY A 63 -4.54 5.73 4.27
N ILE A 64 -5.49 4.80 4.36
CA ILE A 64 -5.30 3.41 3.89
C ILE A 64 -5.12 3.38 2.37
N PHE A 65 -5.90 4.18 1.63
CA PHE A 65 -5.79 4.26 0.18
C PHE A 65 -4.43 4.81 -0.26
N ILE A 66 -3.97 5.89 0.36
CA ILE A 66 -2.65 6.47 0.10
C ILE A 66 -1.55 5.45 0.44
N LEU A 67 -1.66 4.75 1.57
CA LEU A 67 -0.70 3.72 1.97
C LEU A 67 -0.61 2.59 0.94
N ALA A 68 -1.75 2.14 0.40
CA ALA A 68 -1.78 1.14 -0.66
C ALA A 68 -1.07 1.65 -1.93
N VAL A 69 -1.40 2.86 -2.38
CA VAL A 69 -0.81 3.49 -3.58
C VAL A 69 0.70 3.67 -3.42
N VAL A 70 1.17 4.17 -2.28
CA VAL A 70 2.59 4.34 -1.99
C VAL A 70 3.30 2.99 -1.94
N GLY A 71 2.69 1.96 -1.33
CA GLY A 71 3.23 0.60 -1.32
C GLY A 71 3.45 0.03 -2.72
N TYR A 72 2.45 0.16 -3.59
CA TYR A 72 2.57 -0.28 -4.99
C TYR A 72 3.57 0.54 -5.79
N LEU A 73 3.66 1.86 -5.56
CA LEU A 73 4.66 2.72 -6.19
C LEU A 73 6.08 2.32 -5.77
N MET A 74 6.32 2.07 -4.49
CA MET A 74 7.61 1.58 -4.00
C MET A 74 7.97 0.24 -4.63
N ALA A 75 7.01 -0.68 -4.72
CA ALA A 75 7.21 -1.97 -5.38
C ALA A 75 7.60 -1.79 -6.85
N LEU A 76 6.84 -0.98 -7.60
CA LEU A 76 7.08 -0.76 -9.03
C LEU A 76 8.44 -0.13 -9.30
N VAL A 77 8.81 0.90 -8.52
CA VAL A 77 10.08 1.60 -8.68
C VAL A 77 11.25 0.71 -8.27
N PHE A 78 11.23 0.12 -7.07
CA PHE A 78 12.37 -0.65 -6.58
C PHE A 78 12.54 -1.97 -7.32
N LEU A 79 11.47 -2.70 -7.63
CA LEU A 79 11.58 -3.91 -8.45
C LEU A 79 11.98 -3.57 -9.89
N GLY A 80 11.50 -2.45 -10.44
CA GLY A 80 11.92 -1.97 -11.76
C GLY A 80 13.42 -1.65 -11.83
N ILE A 81 13.96 -0.98 -10.81
CA ILE A 81 15.40 -0.72 -10.68
C ILE A 81 16.18 -2.03 -10.58
N CYS A 82 15.72 -2.98 -9.76
CA CYS A 82 16.38 -4.28 -9.63
C CYS A 82 16.35 -5.10 -10.93
N LEU A 83 15.26 -5.04 -11.71
CA LEU A 83 15.21 -5.69 -13.02
C LEU A 83 16.21 -5.09 -14.01
N GLY A 84 16.39 -3.77 -14.00
CA GLY A 84 17.37 -3.08 -14.85
C GLY A 84 18.83 -3.36 -14.50
N GLU A 85 19.13 -3.85 -13.31
CA GLU A 85 20.47 -4.31 -12.90
C GLU A 85 20.71 -5.80 -13.20
N VAL A 86 19.64 -6.60 -13.36
CA VAL A 86 19.72 -8.05 -13.62
C VAL A 86 19.72 -8.37 -15.13
N ILE A 87 19.10 -7.52 -15.95
CA ILE A 87 19.05 -7.61 -17.42
C ILE A 87 20.26 -6.91 -18.03
#